data_AF-L1JEW2-F1
#
_entry.id   AF-L1JEW2-F1
#
_cell.length_a   1.000
_cell.length_b   1.000
_cell.length_c   1.000
_cell.angle_alpha   90.00
_cell.angle_beta   90.00
_cell.angle_gamma   90.00
#
_symmetry.space_group_name_H-M   'P 1'
#
loop_
_entity.id
_entity.type
_entity.pdbx_description
1 polymer ?
#
loop_
_entity_poly.entity_id
_entity_poly.type
_entity_poly.pdbx_seq_one_letter_code
_entity_poly.pdbx_strand_id
1 'polypeptide(L)'
;MGAAASLIYLVNKRRAGHPHRLSRMVLMSPAGYHHRIPRACRYFGPVLKRLVKMSGVYTLSIPSQSARNLSRKLMQDAVSLPALRDLIYSCGEMFLGGDFKATVHSHVSMVTDNMIAGTSSKVFLQFWNNYVKVPTVTTRKGAKKSCQQKRFLSFDYGPEVNLRVYGTETPVDYMAHYHLIDIPIHFMAGLNDNLIPAKDCFKHYKALYRVSPSLATCKPLAGRGHIDFTYGMDQEIASEIFGHSAAVRSSSLDEIKRMSLSSKEQYESSKVGDAGIRLGKNLQVTEILPSGPAGTSGIIKIGDQIVSVNSAVVVGQPPSQVQALISGPIGSQVTLVFTRQGVHKKASFTRAKVGP
;
A
#
# COMPACT_ATOMS: atom_id res chain seq x y z
N MET A 1 11.84 0.23 1.84
CA MET A 1 13.17 -0.10 1.23
C MET A 1 14.02 -1.02 2.09
N GLY A 2 14.14 -0.80 3.41
CA GLY A 2 14.93 -1.68 4.30
C GLY A 2 14.60 -3.17 4.15
N ALA A 3 13.31 -3.52 4.20
CA ALA A 3 12.85 -4.90 4.00
C ALA A 3 13.30 -5.55 2.66
N ALA A 4 13.31 -4.77 1.57
CA ALA A 4 13.79 -5.23 0.27
C ALA A 4 15.31 -5.44 0.29
N ALA A 5 16.06 -4.51 0.90
CA ALA A 5 17.51 -4.62 1.04
C ALA A 5 17.91 -5.84 1.89
N SER A 6 17.17 -6.15 2.94
CA SER A 6 17.41 -7.35 3.75
C SER A 6 17.21 -8.65 2.96
N LEU A 7 16.18 -8.72 2.11
CA LEU A 7 15.97 -9.86 1.21
C LEU A 7 17.12 -9.99 0.19
N ILE A 8 17.56 -8.86 -0.39
CA ILE A 8 18.71 -8.82 -1.31
C ILE A 8 19.97 -9.32 -0.62
N TYR A 9 20.25 -8.81 0.59
CA TYR A 9 21.40 -9.20 1.39
C TYR A 9 21.42 -10.70 1.66
N LEU A 10 20.31 -11.23 2.17
CA LEU A 10 20.18 -12.65 2.52
C LEU A 10 20.43 -13.54 1.29
N VAL A 11 19.74 -13.27 0.19
CA VAL A 11 19.87 -14.03 -1.05
C VAL A 11 21.30 -13.95 -1.58
N ASN A 12 21.92 -12.76 -1.62
CA ASN A 12 23.29 -12.61 -2.12
C ASN A 12 24.33 -13.31 -1.23
N LYS A 13 24.19 -13.26 0.09
CA LYS A 13 25.08 -14.01 0.99
C LYS A 13 25.02 -15.50 0.73
N ARG A 14 23.80 -16.06 0.64
CA ARG A 14 23.60 -17.49 0.35
C ARG A 14 24.09 -17.87 -1.06
N ARG A 15 23.84 -17.06 -2.08
CA ARG A 15 24.36 -17.26 -3.45
C ARG A 15 25.89 -17.29 -3.50
N ALA A 16 26.55 -16.49 -2.66
CA ALA A 16 28.00 -16.44 -2.56
C ALA A 16 28.59 -17.49 -1.59
N GLY A 17 27.79 -18.41 -1.05
CA GLY A 17 28.25 -19.41 -0.08
C GLY A 17 28.66 -18.84 1.28
N HIS A 18 28.29 -17.60 1.59
CA HIS A 18 28.69 -16.91 2.82
C HIS A 18 27.57 -16.93 3.88
N PRO A 19 27.94 -16.96 5.18
CA PRO A 19 26.95 -16.81 6.26
C PRO A 19 26.36 -15.38 6.27
N HIS A 20 25.04 -15.29 6.49
CA HIS A 20 24.31 -14.02 6.63
C HIS A 20 24.06 -13.61 8.10
N ARG A 21 24.26 -14.52 9.07
CA ARG A 21 24.19 -14.26 10.52
C ARG A 21 22.86 -13.68 11.02
N LEU A 22 21.77 -13.97 10.32
CA LEU A 22 20.40 -13.63 10.76
C LEU A 22 19.74 -14.89 11.30
N SER A 23 18.93 -14.77 12.34
CA SER A 23 18.14 -15.88 12.89
C SER A 23 16.69 -15.86 12.41
N ARG A 24 16.13 -14.65 12.20
CA ARG A 24 14.74 -14.43 11.77
C ARG A 24 14.62 -13.05 11.10
N MET A 25 13.63 -12.89 10.23
CA MET A 25 13.28 -11.59 9.65
C MET A 25 11.78 -11.31 9.81
N VAL A 26 11.45 -10.07 10.22
CA VAL A 26 10.10 -9.52 10.15
C VAL A 26 10.10 -8.40 9.14
N LEU A 27 9.36 -8.58 8.06
CA LEU A 27 9.37 -7.69 6.91
C LEU A 27 8.06 -6.95 6.80
N MET A 28 8.11 -5.66 7.07
CA MET A 28 6.98 -4.74 6.95
C MET A 28 6.98 -4.13 5.55
N SER A 29 5.93 -4.43 4.77
CA SER A 29 5.74 -3.94 3.41
C SER A 29 7.00 -4.04 2.51
N PRO A 30 7.55 -5.25 2.28
CA PRO A 30 8.74 -5.43 1.45
C PRO A 30 8.49 -5.01 0.01
N ALA A 31 9.27 -4.02 -0.43
CA ALA A 31 9.37 -3.61 -1.82
C ALA A 31 10.23 -4.59 -2.64
N GLY A 32 10.35 -4.33 -3.94
CA GLY A 32 11.24 -5.10 -4.83
C GLY A 32 10.50 -5.66 -6.04
N TYR A 33 9.30 -6.21 -5.81
CA TYR A 33 8.34 -6.54 -6.87
C TYR A 33 7.24 -5.50 -6.93
N HIS A 34 6.90 -4.99 -8.12
CA HIS A 34 5.91 -3.91 -8.28
C HIS A 34 4.90 -4.18 -9.39
N HIS A 35 3.81 -4.92 -9.11
CA HIS A 35 2.78 -5.19 -10.12
C HIS A 35 2.11 -3.92 -10.64
N ARG A 36 1.97 -2.90 -9.79
CA ARG A 36 1.48 -1.56 -10.13
C ARG A 36 2.29 -0.52 -9.37
N ILE A 37 2.40 0.66 -9.96
CA ILE A 37 2.95 1.85 -9.33
C ILE A 37 1.89 2.95 -9.32
N PRO A 38 1.97 3.91 -8.38
CA PRO A 38 1.08 5.06 -8.31
C PRO A 38 0.97 5.77 -9.66
N ARG A 39 -0.20 6.35 -9.95
CA ARG A 39 -0.49 7.00 -11.25
C ARG A 39 0.50 8.13 -11.53
N ALA A 40 0.80 8.97 -10.53
CA ALA A 40 1.78 10.04 -10.65
C ALA A 40 3.16 9.51 -11.08
N CYS A 41 3.67 8.46 -10.43
CA CYS A 41 4.94 7.82 -10.82
C CYS A 41 4.93 7.26 -12.24
N ARG A 42 3.77 6.86 -12.78
CA ARG A 42 3.66 6.34 -14.14
C ARG A 42 3.79 7.43 -15.21
N TYR A 43 3.19 8.59 -14.96
CA TYR A 43 3.21 9.70 -15.92
C TYR A 43 4.49 10.54 -15.80
N PHE A 44 4.89 10.89 -14.58
CA PHE A 44 6.07 11.75 -14.35
C PHE A 44 7.38 10.98 -14.23
N GLY A 45 7.33 9.70 -13.85
CA GLY A 45 8.51 8.88 -13.60
C GLY A 45 9.45 8.73 -14.81
N PRO A 46 8.97 8.51 -16.05
CA PRO A 46 9.85 8.42 -17.22
C PRO A 46 10.64 9.70 -17.50
N VAL A 47 10.00 10.86 -17.32
CA VAL A 47 10.64 12.17 -17.48
C VAL A 47 11.70 12.36 -16.39
N LEU A 48 11.34 12.13 -15.14
CA LEU A 48 12.25 12.24 -14.01
C LEU A 48 13.44 11.26 -14.13
N LYS A 49 13.21 10.02 -14.57
CA LYS A 49 14.26 9.05 -14.88
C LYS A 49 15.24 9.57 -15.92
N ARG A 50 14.74 10.19 -17.00
CA ARG A 50 15.59 10.76 -18.05
C ARG A 50 16.41 11.92 -17.50
N LEU A 51 15.79 12.82 -16.73
CA LEU A 51 16.48 13.93 -16.08
C LEU A 51 17.58 13.46 -15.13
N VAL A 52 17.30 12.51 -14.24
CA VAL A 52 18.29 11.94 -13.30
C VAL A 52 19.44 11.26 -14.02
N LYS A 53 19.18 10.56 -15.13
CA LYS A 53 20.26 9.97 -15.95
C LYS A 53 21.12 11.02 -16.64
N MET A 54 20.52 12.09 -17.16
CA MET A 54 21.24 13.15 -17.89
C MET A 54 22.01 14.08 -16.96
N SER A 55 21.51 14.32 -15.75
CA SER A 55 22.11 15.29 -14.82
C SER A 55 23.39 14.77 -14.13
N GLY A 56 23.66 13.46 -14.19
CA GLY A 56 24.81 12.86 -13.50
C GLY A 56 24.75 12.94 -11.97
N VAL A 57 23.62 13.37 -11.41
CA VAL A 57 23.46 13.56 -9.95
C VAL A 57 23.60 12.23 -9.24
N TYR A 58 24.50 12.16 -8.25
CA TYR A 58 24.74 10.93 -7.48
C TYR A 58 23.75 10.75 -6.33
N THR A 59 23.33 11.85 -5.69
CA THR A 59 22.40 11.85 -4.56
C THR A 59 21.19 12.75 -4.83
N LEU A 60 20.00 12.18 -4.69
CA LEU A 60 18.73 12.90 -4.65
C LEU A 60 18.53 13.36 -3.21
N SER A 61 19.13 14.49 -2.86
CA SER A 61 19.06 15.12 -1.54
C SER A 61 19.17 16.63 -1.69
N ILE A 62 18.80 17.38 -0.66
CA ILE A 62 19.06 18.83 -0.59
C ILE A 62 20.40 19.02 0.14
N PRO A 63 21.52 19.31 -0.56
CA PRO A 63 22.86 19.29 0.05
C PRO A 63 23.14 20.51 0.92
N SER A 64 22.53 21.66 0.63
CA SER A 64 22.73 22.90 1.39
C SER A 64 21.96 22.90 2.70
N GLN A 65 22.64 23.20 3.81
CA GLN A 65 22.00 23.34 5.12
C GLN A 65 20.97 24.47 5.12
N SER A 66 21.28 25.60 4.47
CA SER A 66 20.35 26.73 4.35
C SER A 66 19.12 26.33 3.52
N ALA A 67 19.31 25.59 2.43
CA ALA A 67 18.19 25.09 1.63
C ALA A 67 17.33 24.07 2.39
N ARG A 68 17.95 23.17 3.18
CA ARG A 68 17.22 22.25 4.07
C ARG A 68 16.44 23.00 5.15
N ASN A 69 17.04 24.02 5.75
CA ASN A 69 16.40 24.84 6.77
C ASN A 69 15.21 25.61 6.18
N LEU A 70 15.38 26.17 4.99
CA LEU A 70 14.32 26.86 4.26
C LEU A 70 13.20 25.90 3.87
N SER A 71 13.50 24.75 3.26
CA SER A 71 12.50 23.76 2.87
C SER A 71 11.71 23.25 4.07
N ARG A 72 12.40 23.00 5.19
CA ARG A 72 11.78 22.61 6.46
C ARG A 72 10.84 23.70 6.95
N LYS A 73 11.29 24.96 6.97
CA LYS A 73 10.46 26.09 7.41
C LYS A 73 9.22 26.26 6.52
N LEU A 74 9.39 26.20 5.20
CA LEU A 74 8.28 26.26 4.24
C LEU A 74 7.28 25.11 4.44
N MET A 75 7.74 23.89 4.69
CA MET A 75 6.85 22.76 4.96
C MET A 75 6.10 22.93 6.29
N GLN A 76 6.79 23.41 7.34
CA GLN A 76 6.16 23.70 8.63
C GLN A 76 5.10 24.79 8.51
N ASP A 77 5.37 25.86 7.76
CA ASP A 77 4.41 26.94 7.50
C ASP A 77 3.26 26.47 6.60
N ALA A 78 3.52 25.58 5.64
CA ALA A 78 2.48 24.98 4.82
C ALA A 78 1.51 24.09 5.63
N VAL A 79 2.04 23.31 6.56
CA VAL A 79 1.25 22.44 7.45
C VAL A 79 0.55 23.22 8.57
N SER A 80 1.03 24.43 8.91
CA SER A 80 0.35 25.28 9.92
C SER A 80 -0.94 25.91 9.37
N LEU A 81 -1.03 26.11 8.06
CA LEU A 81 -2.24 26.59 7.39
C LEU A 81 -3.26 25.46 7.21
N PRO A 82 -4.49 25.54 7.77
CA PRO A 82 -5.45 24.43 7.77
C PRO A 82 -5.77 23.88 6.37
N ALA A 83 -6.05 24.75 5.40
CA ALA A 83 -6.40 24.33 4.03
C ALA A 83 -5.25 23.60 3.33
N LEU A 84 -4.03 24.07 3.52
CA LEU A 84 -2.84 23.48 2.90
C LEU A 84 -2.42 22.19 3.62
N ARG A 85 -2.59 22.12 4.94
CA ARG A 85 -2.45 20.90 5.72
C ARG A 85 -3.37 19.80 5.22
N ASP A 86 -4.67 20.09 5.08
CA ASP A 86 -5.64 19.11 4.58
C ASP A 86 -5.29 18.63 3.17
N LEU A 87 -4.85 19.53 2.29
CA LEU A 87 -4.38 19.17 0.96
C LEU A 87 -3.14 18.26 0.99
N ILE A 88 -2.15 18.58 1.82
CA ILE A 88 -0.93 17.78 2.00
C ILE A 88 -1.29 16.38 2.51
N TYR A 89 -2.18 16.29 3.50
CA TYR A 89 -2.62 15.01 4.04
C TYR A 89 -3.38 14.18 3.01
N SER A 90 -4.31 14.77 2.26
CA SER A 90 -5.02 14.09 1.16
C SER A 90 -4.06 13.59 0.07
N CYS A 91 -3.02 14.38 -0.27
CA CYS A 91 -1.96 13.94 -1.17
C CYS A 91 -1.16 12.76 -0.58
N GLY A 92 -0.87 12.80 0.72
CA GLY A 92 -0.21 11.74 1.48
C GLY A 92 -1.01 10.43 1.44
N GLU A 93 -2.31 10.47 1.73
CA GLU A 93 -3.22 9.30 1.65
C GLU A 93 -3.29 8.74 0.24
N MET A 94 -3.34 9.60 -0.78
CA MET A 94 -3.34 9.16 -2.17
C MET A 94 -2.05 8.41 -2.54
N PHE A 95 -0.90 8.82 -2.01
CA PHE A 95 0.40 8.25 -2.37
C PHE A 95 0.81 7.06 -1.50
N LEU A 96 0.62 7.16 -0.18
CA LEU A 96 1.07 6.18 0.81
C LEU A 96 -0.07 5.29 1.30
N GLY A 97 -1.31 5.76 1.22
CA GLY A 97 -2.48 5.05 1.73
C GLY A 97 -2.58 5.06 3.25
N GLY A 98 -3.66 4.47 3.77
CA GLY A 98 -4.02 4.54 5.19
C GLY A 98 -4.69 5.87 5.57
N ASP A 99 -4.93 6.06 6.86
CA ASP A 99 -5.45 7.31 7.42
C ASP A 99 -4.27 8.21 7.81
N PHE A 100 -3.79 9.00 6.84
CA PHE A 100 -2.62 9.85 7.03
C PHE A 100 -2.89 10.94 8.08
N LYS A 101 -4.15 11.40 8.20
CA LYS A 101 -4.53 12.39 9.21
C LYS A 101 -4.45 11.83 10.63
N ALA A 102 -4.87 10.58 10.84
CA ALA A 102 -4.79 9.90 12.12
C ALA A 102 -3.36 9.46 12.48
N THR A 103 -2.44 9.37 11.51
CA THR A 103 -1.05 9.04 11.80
C THR A 103 -0.29 10.14 12.54
N VAL A 104 0.83 9.75 13.15
CA VAL A 104 1.73 10.56 14.01
C VAL A 104 2.17 11.90 13.37
N HIS A 105 2.03 12.08 12.05
CA HIS A 105 2.28 13.33 11.34
C HIS A 105 1.48 14.54 11.83
N SER A 106 0.26 14.34 12.33
CA SER A 106 -0.54 15.42 12.91
C SER A 106 -0.03 15.85 14.29
N HIS A 107 0.83 15.04 14.91
CA HIS A 107 1.28 15.22 16.30
C HIS A 107 2.79 15.44 16.45
N VAL A 108 3.59 15.13 15.42
CA VAL A 108 5.06 15.20 15.48
C VAL A 108 5.60 16.04 14.32
N SER A 109 6.07 17.25 14.64
CA SER A 109 6.70 18.14 13.65
C SER A 109 7.99 17.57 13.07
N MET A 110 8.68 16.66 13.79
CA MET A 110 9.92 16.05 13.32
C MET A 110 9.76 15.11 12.11
N VAL A 111 8.53 14.68 11.77
CA VAL A 111 8.37 13.80 10.62
C VAL A 111 8.60 14.56 9.31
N THR A 112 8.27 15.85 9.25
CA THR A 112 8.63 16.70 8.10
C THR A 112 10.12 16.93 7.99
N ASP A 113 10.84 16.90 9.12
CA ASP A 113 12.27 17.21 9.19
C ASP A 113 13.14 16.09 8.63
N ASN A 114 12.68 14.83 8.70
CA ASN A 114 13.43 13.63 8.28
C ASN A 114 12.81 12.87 7.09
N MET A 115 11.72 13.36 6.50
CA MET A 115 11.04 12.67 5.37
C MET A 115 11.94 12.52 4.12
N ILE A 116 12.93 13.39 3.94
CA ILE A 116 13.86 13.34 2.80
C ILE A 116 15.30 13.20 3.33
N ALA A 117 15.63 12.03 3.87
CA ALA A 117 16.99 11.68 4.30
C ALA A 117 18.00 11.52 3.13
N GLY A 118 17.58 11.84 1.90
CA GLY A 118 18.37 11.65 0.69
C GLY A 118 18.42 10.19 0.24
N THR A 119 18.55 9.98 -1.07
CA THR A 119 18.76 8.63 -1.63
C THR A 119 19.72 8.69 -2.82
N SER A 120 20.43 7.61 -3.11
CA SER A 120 21.26 7.56 -4.31
C SER A 120 20.38 7.56 -5.56
N SER A 121 20.82 8.24 -6.62
CA SER A 121 20.18 8.18 -7.93
C SER A 121 20.09 6.75 -8.47
N LYS A 122 21.07 5.88 -8.16
CA LYS A 122 21.02 4.46 -8.52
C LYS A 122 19.89 3.72 -7.82
N VAL A 123 19.58 4.03 -6.56
CA VAL A 123 18.43 3.44 -5.85
C VAL A 123 17.11 3.88 -6.49
N PHE A 124 17.00 5.14 -6.90
CA PHE A 124 15.86 5.63 -7.66
C PHE A 124 15.73 4.92 -9.02
N LEU A 125 16.83 4.74 -9.74
CA LEU A 125 16.84 4.03 -11.02
C LEU A 125 16.54 2.53 -10.86
N GLN A 126 16.92 1.91 -9.73
CA GLN A 126 16.62 0.51 -9.42
C GLN A 126 15.12 0.23 -9.41
N PHE A 127 14.33 1.14 -8.81
CA PHE A 127 12.88 1.01 -8.81
C PHE A 127 12.34 0.86 -10.24
N TRP A 128 12.89 1.63 -11.17
CA TRP A 128 12.50 1.55 -12.58
C TRP A 128 12.99 0.26 -13.24
N ASN A 129 14.16 -0.27 -12.85
CA ASN A 129 14.63 -1.57 -13.34
C ASN A 129 13.66 -2.70 -12.99
N ASN A 130 13.17 -2.73 -11.75
CA ASN A 130 12.20 -3.74 -11.29
C ASN A 130 10.80 -3.55 -11.88
N TYR A 131 10.43 -2.30 -12.20
CA TYR A 131 9.12 -1.98 -12.77
C TYR A 131 9.04 -2.19 -14.29
N VAL A 132 10.12 -1.89 -15.02
CA VAL A 132 10.15 -2.05 -16.48
C VAL A 132 10.01 -3.52 -16.82
N LYS A 133 9.11 -3.76 -17.78
CA LYS A 133 8.78 -5.10 -18.26
C LYS A 133 10.01 -5.68 -18.95
N VAL A 134 10.59 -6.72 -18.39
CA VAL A 134 11.66 -7.48 -19.05
C VAL A 134 11.02 -8.29 -20.17
N PRO A 135 11.44 -8.14 -21.43
CA PRO A 135 11.00 -9.02 -22.50
C PRO A 135 11.45 -10.44 -22.18
N THR A 136 10.50 -11.31 -21.80
CA THR A 136 10.80 -12.74 -21.60
C THR A 136 10.18 -13.51 -22.75
N VAL A 137 11.00 -14.20 -23.54
CA VAL A 137 10.52 -15.16 -24.54
C VAL A 137 10.29 -16.48 -23.81
N THR A 138 9.03 -16.83 -23.56
CA THR A 138 8.68 -18.17 -23.07
C THR A 138 8.22 -19.03 -24.25
N THR A 139 8.93 -20.11 -24.52
CA THR A 139 8.51 -21.17 -25.44
C THR A 139 7.58 -22.12 -24.71
N ARG A 140 6.26 -21.97 -24.89
CA ARG A 140 5.30 -22.99 -24.45
C ARG A 140 4.47 -23.39 -25.67
N LYS A 141 4.59 -24.66 -26.09
CA LYS A 141 3.88 -25.26 -27.23
C LYS A 141 4.05 -24.50 -28.56
N GLY A 142 5.29 -24.29 -29.02
CA GLY A 142 5.57 -23.75 -30.37
C GLY A 142 5.23 -22.27 -30.62
N ALA A 143 4.46 -21.62 -29.74
CA ALA A 143 4.15 -20.20 -29.85
C ALA A 143 5.13 -19.36 -29.01
N LYS A 144 5.95 -18.52 -29.67
CA LYS A 144 6.74 -17.47 -29.00
C LYS A 144 5.78 -16.41 -28.46
N LYS A 145 5.34 -16.53 -27.21
CA LYS A 145 4.56 -15.49 -26.54
C LYS A 145 5.52 -14.61 -25.74
N SER A 146 5.66 -13.35 -26.13
CA SER A 146 6.36 -12.33 -25.36
C SER A 146 5.60 -12.12 -24.04
N CYS A 147 6.14 -12.65 -22.95
CA CYS A 147 5.59 -12.48 -21.63
C CYS A 147 6.32 -11.34 -20.94
N GLN A 148 5.64 -10.21 -20.77
CA GLN A 148 6.16 -9.08 -20.02
C GLN A 148 6.05 -9.37 -18.52
N GLN A 149 7.12 -9.87 -17.91
CA GLN A 149 7.16 -10.11 -16.47
C GLN A 149 7.94 -9.01 -15.75
N LYS A 150 7.36 -8.57 -14.63
CA LYS A 150 8.06 -7.74 -13.64
C LYS A 150 8.80 -8.68 -12.70
N ARG A 151 9.99 -8.28 -12.26
CA ARG A 151 10.88 -9.14 -11.48
C ARG A 151 11.52 -8.34 -10.37
N PHE A 152 11.97 -9.03 -9.33
CA PHE A 152 12.76 -8.43 -8.27
C PHE A 152 14.24 -8.57 -8.62
N LEU A 153 14.77 -7.62 -9.39
CA LEU A 153 16.09 -7.73 -10.00
C LEU A 153 17.17 -7.03 -9.18
N SER A 154 18.43 -7.39 -9.42
CA SER A 154 19.60 -6.57 -9.12
C SER A 154 19.66 -5.32 -10.00
N PHE A 155 20.63 -4.43 -9.77
CA PHE A 155 20.80 -3.24 -10.60
C PHE A 155 21.40 -3.57 -11.95
N ASP A 156 20.83 -3.05 -13.02
CA ASP A 156 21.36 -3.22 -14.36
C ASP A 156 22.42 -2.17 -14.68
N TYR A 157 23.69 -2.58 -14.63
CA TYR A 157 24.82 -1.74 -15.01
C TYR A 157 25.16 -1.82 -16.51
N GLY A 158 24.50 -2.72 -17.25
CA GLY A 158 24.88 -3.12 -18.60
C GLY A 158 25.70 -4.42 -18.62
N PRO A 159 25.77 -5.12 -19.77
CA PRO A 159 26.24 -6.51 -19.85
C PRO A 159 27.62 -6.77 -19.25
N GLU A 160 28.61 -5.94 -19.60
CA GLU A 160 29.99 -6.10 -19.16
C GLU A 160 30.16 -5.95 -17.64
N VAL A 161 29.51 -4.92 -17.07
CA VAL A 161 29.59 -4.65 -15.63
C VAL A 161 28.74 -5.64 -14.85
N ASN A 162 27.59 -6.06 -15.39
CA ASN A 162 26.79 -7.12 -14.80
C ASN A 162 27.59 -8.44 -14.72
N LEU A 163 28.32 -8.80 -15.78
CA LEU A 163 29.18 -9.99 -15.77
C LEU A 163 30.23 -9.91 -14.66
N ARG A 164 30.88 -8.74 -14.50
CA ARG A 164 31.88 -8.51 -13.45
C ARG A 164 31.29 -8.56 -12.03
N VAL A 165 30.10 -7.99 -11.81
CA VAL A 165 29.52 -7.83 -10.47
C VAL A 165 28.69 -9.06 -10.05
N TYR A 166 27.98 -9.69 -10.99
CA TYR A 166 27.02 -10.76 -10.72
C TYR A 166 27.43 -12.12 -11.27
N GLY A 167 28.43 -12.17 -12.16
CA GLY A 167 28.79 -13.37 -12.91
C GLY A 167 27.85 -13.66 -14.10
N THR A 168 26.93 -12.76 -14.42
CA THR A 168 25.94 -12.91 -15.51
C THR A 168 25.79 -11.60 -16.26
N GLU A 169 25.61 -11.65 -17.59
CA GLU A 169 25.40 -10.44 -18.42
C GLU A 169 24.08 -9.72 -18.09
N THR A 170 23.10 -10.45 -17.56
CA THR A 170 21.80 -9.90 -17.16
C THR A 170 21.69 -9.72 -15.65
N PRO A 171 20.85 -8.78 -15.16
CA PRO A 171 20.54 -8.67 -13.74
C PRO A 171 20.00 -9.98 -13.14
N VAL A 172 20.34 -10.21 -11.88
CA VAL A 172 19.91 -11.39 -11.12
C VAL A 172 18.49 -11.20 -10.63
N ASP A 173 17.62 -12.21 -10.82
CA ASP A 173 16.31 -12.26 -10.19
C ASP A 173 16.42 -12.84 -8.77
N TYR A 174 16.25 -12.00 -7.75
CA TYR A 174 16.33 -12.42 -6.35
C TYR A 174 15.22 -13.38 -5.97
N MET A 175 14.01 -13.21 -6.52
CA MET A 175 12.88 -14.10 -6.20
C MET A 175 13.10 -15.53 -6.71
N ALA A 176 13.82 -15.70 -7.82
CA ALA A 176 14.19 -17.01 -8.33
C ALA A 176 15.10 -17.80 -7.36
N HIS A 177 15.78 -17.09 -6.46
CA HIS A 177 16.74 -17.65 -5.50
C HIS A 177 16.17 -17.80 -4.09
N TYR A 178 14.85 -17.68 -3.90
CA TYR A 178 14.23 -17.83 -2.57
C TYR A 178 14.37 -19.24 -1.98
N HIS A 179 14.68 -20.24 -2.81
CA HIS A 179 15.03 -21.58 -2.35
C HIS A 179 16.31 -21.62 -1.49
N LEU A 180 17.15 -20.57 -1.54
CA LEU A 180 18.36 -20.45 -0.73
C LEU A 180 18.12 -19.88 0.67
N ILE A 181 16.92 -19.35 0.93
CA ILE A 181 16.52 -18.78 2.22
C ILE A 181 16.37 -19.90 3.24
N ASP A 182 17.10 -19.79 4.34
CA ASP A 182 17.29 -20.79 5.38
C ASP A 182 16.82 -20.32 6.77
N ILE A 183 16.15 -19.17 6.85
CA ILE A 183 15.61 -18.62 8.09
C ILE A 183 14.12 -18.30 7.97
N PRO A 184 13.38 -18.28 9.09
CA PRO A 184 11.99 -17.86 9.08
C PRO A 184 11.83 -16.38 8.74
N ILE A 185 10.92 -16.09 7.83
CA ILE A 185 10.54 -14.74 7.40
C ILE A 185 9.04 -14.54 7.60
N HIS A 186 8.69 -13.57 8.44
CA HIS A 186 7.33 -13.10 8.65
C HIS A 186 7.04 -11.85 7.78
N PHE A 187 6.02 -11.92 6.94
CA PHE A 187 5.62 -10.85 6.02
C PHE A 187 4.40 -10.09 6.54
N MET A 188 4.52 -8.80 6.81
CA MET A 188 3.40 -7.93 7.19
C MET A 188 2.96 -7.07 6.01
N ALA A 189 1.69 -7.15 5.63
CA ALA A 189 1.15 -6.50 4.44
C ALA A 189 -0.02 -5.56 4.79
N GLY A 190 0.16 -4.26 4.54
CA GLY A 190 -0.91 -3.28 4.71
C GLY A 190 -1.89 -3.35 3.54
N LEU A 191 -3.16 -3.57 3.85
CA LEU A 191 -4.19 -3.76 2.82
C LEU A 191 -4.61 -2.44 2.16
N ASN A 192 -4.33 -1.32 2.83
CA ASN A 192 -4.54 0.03 2.34
C ASN A 192 -3.21 0.68 1.89
N ASP A 193 -2.11 -0.07 1.76
CA ASP A 193 -0.83 0.45 1.28
C ASP A 193 -0.91 0.79 -0.22
N ASN A 194 -0.84 2.08 -0.56
CA ASN A 194 -0.90 2.57 -1.93
C ASN A 194 0.49 2.65 -2.59
N LEU A 195 1.57 2.60 -1.80
CA LEU A 195 2.94 2.65 -2.29
C LEU A 195 3.45 1.27 -2.70
N ILE A 196 3.28 0.30 -1.80
CA ILE A 196 3.61 -1.12 -1.97
C ILE A 196 2.33 -1.93 -1.70
N PRO A 197 1.49 -2.13 -2.72
CA PRO A 197 0.22 -2.83 -2.53
C PRO A 197 0.42 -4.21 -1.91
N ALA A 198 -0.49 -4.63 -1.02
CA ALA A 198 -0.44 -5.95 -0.37
C ALA A 198 -0.23 -7.12 -1.34
N LYS A 199 -0.74 -7.03 -2.58
CA LYS A 199 -0.51 -8.03 -3.64
C LYS A 199 0.96 -8.26 -3.96
N ASP A 200 1.78 -7.22 -3.90
CA ASP A 200 3.22 -7.30 -4.13
C ASP A 200 3.92 -7.95 -2.94
N CYS A 201 3.54 -7.61 -1.70
CA CYS A 201 4.02 -8.33 -0.51
C CYS A 201 3.65 -9.82 -0.55
N PHE A 202 2.40 -10.14 -0.90
CA PHE A 202 1.96 -11.54 -1.06
C PHE A 202 2.72 -12.28 -2.15
N LYS A 203 3.28 -11.57 -3.14
CA LYS A 203 4.12 -12.20 -4.16
C LYS A 203 5.42 -12.72 -3.56
N HIS A 204 6.05 -11.95 -2.66
CA HIS A 204 7.24 -12.38 -1.92
C HIS A 204 6.93 -13.57 -1.01
N TYR A 205 5.87 -13.47 -0.19
CA TYR A 205 5.41 -14.56 0.68
C TYR A 205 5.15 -15.85 -0.11
N LYS A 206 4.36 -15.78 -1.20
CA LYS A 206 4.04 -16.95 -2.02
C LYS A 206 5.27 -17.56 -2.69
N ALA A 207 6.26 -16.75 -3.04
CA ALA A 207 7.50 -17.25 -3.62
C ALA A 207 8.30 -18.08 -2.61
N LEU A 208 8.41 -17.59 -1.36
CA LEU A 208 9.10 -18.34 -0.30
C LEU A 208 8.29 -19.56 0.15
N TYR A 209 6.98 -19.41 0.36
CA TYR A 209 6.10 -20.49 0.80
C TYR A 209 6.12 -21.69 -0.16
N ARG A 210 6.27 -21.46 -1.47
CA ARG A 210 6.34 -22.54 -2.47
C ARG A 210 7.59 -23.41 -2.36
N VAL A 211 8.69 -22.85 -1.88
CA VAL A 211 9.98 -23.56 -1.77
C VAL A 211 10.22 -24.06 -0.35
N SER A 212 9.79 -23.28 0.65
CA SER A 212 9.98 -23.58 2.08
C SER A 212 8.75 -23.12 2.89
N PRO A 213 7.67 -23.94 2.94
CA PRO A 213 6.42 -23.56 3.63
C PRO A 213 6.60 -23.26 5.12
N SER A 214 7.53 -23.95 5.79
CA SER A 214 7.83 -23.78 7.22
C SER A 214 8.53 -22.46 7.55
N LEU A 215 9.17 -21.82 6.56
CA LEU A 215 9.92 -20.58 6.75
C LEU A 215 9.11 -19.33 6.41
N ALA A 216 7.90 -19.46 5.86
CA ALA A 216 7.10 -18.33 5.40
C ALA A 216 5.82 -18.17 6.22
N THR A 217 5.70 -17.06 6.95
CA THR A 217 4.44 -16.64 7.58
C THR A 217 4.03 -15.26 7.08
N CYS A 218 2.73 -14.95 7.08
CA CYS A 218 2.25 -13.65 6.59
C CYS A 218 1.05 -13.16 7.39
N LYS A 219 1.06 -11.88 7.75
CA LYS A 219 -0.03 -11.17 8.41
C LYS A 219 -0.55 -10.03 7.51
N PRO A 220 -1.77 -10.15 6.96
CA PRO A 220 -2.44 -9.02 6.35
C PRO A 220 -3.03 -8.11 7.44
N LEU A 221 -2.89 -6.79 7.27
CA LEU A 221 -3.35 -5.78 8.23
C LEU A 221 -4.35 -4.84 7.55
N ALA A 222 -5.59 -4.87 8.03
CA ALA A 222 -6.67 -4.04 7.49
C ALA A 222 -6.53 -2.57 7.92
N GLY A 223 -6.91 -1.64 7.05
CA GLY A 223 -6.83 -0.20 7.33
C GLY A 223 -5.42 0.39 7.27
N ARG A 224 -4.36 -0.44 7.26
CA ARG A 224 -2.97 0.03 7.30
C ARG A 224 -2.45 0.45 5.92
N GLY A 225 -1.97 1.68 5.85
CA GLY A 225 -1.20 2.26 4.76
C GLY A 225 0.30 2.00 4.88
N HIS A 226 1.08 2.57 3.96
CA HIS A 226 2.53 2.41 3.98
C HIS A 226 3.17 3.02 5.23
N ILE A 227 2.64 4.17 5.65
CA ILE A 227 3.26 4.98 6.69
C ILE A 227 3.02 4.47 8.11
N ASP A 228 1.97 3.67 8.28
CA ASP A 228 1.71 2.96 9.53
C ASP A 228 2.88 2.04 9.88
N PHE A 229 3.60 1.50 8.90
CA PHE A 229 4.77 0.67 9.15
C PHE A 229 6.03 1.43 9.59
N THR A 230 6.07 2.76 9.43
CA THR A 230 7.25 3.58 9.76
C THR A 230 7.04 4.49 10.95
N TYR A 231 5.86 5.12 11.07
CA TYR A 231 5.57 6.07 12.14
C TYR A 231 4.36 5.67 12.98
N GLY A 232 3.46 4.85 12.46
CA GLY A 232 2.34 4.30 13.20
C GLY A 232 2.74 3.06 13.99
N MET A 233 3.50 3.20 15.07
CA MET A 233 3.65 2.07 16.01
C MET A 233 2.34 1.84 16.76
N ASP A 234 1.42 1.17 16.06
CA ASP A 234 0.21 0.63 16.62
C ASP A 234 0.58 -0.60 17.47
N GLN A 235 -0.09 -0.76 18.61
CA GLN A 235 0.06 -1.91 19.49
C GLN A 235 -0.14 -3.24 18.72
N GLU A 236 -0.97 -3.26 17.68
CA GLU A 236 -1.15 -4.44 16.82
C GLU A 236 0.14 -4.83 16.10
N ILE A 237 0.86 -3.87 15.52
CA ILE A 237 2.13 -4.14 14.81
C ILE A 237 3.21 -4.54 15.81
N ALA A 238 3.33 -3.81 16.92
CA ALA A 238 4.32 -4.10 17.95
C ALA A 238 4.08 -5.49 18.57
N SER A 239 2.83 -5.79 18.94
CA SER A 239 2.45 -7.10 19.51
C SER A 239 2.68 -8.24 18.51
N GLU A 240 2.45 -8.03 17.22
CA GLU A 240 2.79 -9.04 16.20
C GLU A 240 4.31 -9.25 16.10
N ILE A 241 5.12 -8.18 16.12
CA ILE A 241 6.59 -8.28 16.05
C ILE A 241 7.16 -9.00 17.26
N PHE A 242 6.78 -8.57 18.47
CA PHE A 242 7.30 -9.09 19.74
C PHE A 242 6.64 -10.41 20.16
N GLY A 243 5.36 -10.62 19.80
CA GLY A 243 4.62 -11.84 20.07
C GLY A 243 5.06 -13.01 19.18
N HIS A 244 5.65 -12.76 18.03
CA HIS A 244 6.25 -13.79 17.15
C HIS A 244 7.53 -14.46 17.72
N SER A 245 7.75 -14.39 19.03
CA SER A 245 8.90 -15.00 19.72
C SER A 245 8.70 -16.49 20.03
N ALA A 246 7.48 -17.04 19.95
CA ALA A 246 7.25 -18.47 20.21
C ALA A 246 6.01 -18.98 19.45
N ALA A 247 6.22 -19.97 18.58
CA ALA A 247 5.20 -20.80 17.92
C ALA A 247 4.15 -20.04 17.07
N VAL A 248 4.30 -20.05 15.74
CA VAL A 248 3.24 -19.60 14.83
C VAL A 248 2.95 -20.63 13.76
N ARG A 249 1.68 -21.07 13.74
CA ARG A 249 1.04 -21.82 12.66
C ARG A 249 1.00 -20.96 11.40
N SER A 250 1.44 -21.52 10.27
CA SER A 250 1.29 -20.88 8.97
C SER A 250 -0.19 -20.75 8.63
N SER A 251 -0.66 -19.52 8.36
CA SER A 251 -1.97 -19.32 7.75
C SER A 251 -1.96 -19.97 6.36
N SER A 252 -2.96 -20.80 6.08
CA SER A 252 -3.04 -21.50 4.79
C SER A 252 -3.27 -20.50 3.65
N LEU A 253 -2.87 -20.86 2.42
CA LEU A 253 -3.11 -20.00 1.24
C LEU A 253 -4.60 -19.68 1.04
N ASP A 254 -5.50 -20.59 1.45
CA ASP A 254 -6.94 -20.39 1.40
C ASP A 254 -7.43 -19.41 2.45
N GLU A 255 -6.85 -19.45 3.64
CA GLU A 255 -7.13 -18.49 4.72
C GLU A 255 -6.68 -17.09 4.31
N ILE A 256 -5.49 -16.93 3.72
CA ILE A 256 -5.04 -15.64 3.17
C ILE A 256 -5.95 -15.16 2.05
N LYS A 257 -6.46 -16.07 1.21
CA LYS A 257 -7.42 -15.72 0.15
C LYS A 257 -8.74 -15.24 0.75
N ARG A 258 -9.26 -15.90 1.78
CA ARG A 258 -10.46 -15.47 2.53
C ARG A 258 -10.23 -14.14 3.26
N MET A 259 -9.10 -13.98 3.94
CA MET A 259 -8.73 -12.72 4.59
C MET A 259 -8.59 -11.59 3.57
N SER A 260 -7.99 -11.83 2.40
CA SER A 260 -7.90 -10.82 1.35
C SER A 260 -9.26 -10.40 0.77
N LEU A 261 -10.24 -11.31 0.78
CA LEU A 261 -11.63 -11.02 0.39
C LEU A 261 -12.35 -10.25 1.50
N SER A 262 -12.28 -10.75 2.74
CA SER A 262 -12.86 -10.10 3.93
C SER A 262 -12.30 -8.70 4.16
N SER A 263 -11.01 -8.49 3.91
CA SER A 263 -10.40 -7.18 4.03
C SER A 263 -10.70 -6.26 2.85
N LYS A 264 -10.96 -6.81 1.65
CA LYS A 264 -11.54 -6.01 0.56
C LYS A 264 -12.94 -5.55 0.94
N GLU A 265 -13.73 -6.40 1.59
CA GLU A 265 -15.05 -6.05 2.12
C GLU A 265 -14.94 -4.99 3.23
N GLN A 266 -14.02 -5.15 4.19
CA GLN A 266 -13.75 -4.13 5.23
C GLN A 266 -13.23 -2.81 4.62
N TYR A 267 -12.37 -2.87 3.61
CA TYR A 267 -11.87 -1.68 2.91
C TYR A 267 -13.00 -0.95 2.16
N GLU A 268 -13.85 -1.66 1.43
CA GLU A 268 -15.01 -1.04 0.78
C GLU A 268 -16.02 -0.50 1.81
N SER A 269 -16.14 -1.12 2.99
CA SER A 269 -16.93 -0.57 4.11
C SER A 269 -16.33 0.69 4.73
N SER A 270 -15.01 0.91 4.57
CA SER A 270 -14.29 2.07 5.11
C SER A 270 -14.34 3.32 4.23
N LYS A 271 -14.86 3.21 2.99
CA LYS A 271 -15.02 4.38 2.12
C LYS A 271 -16.34 5.08 2.39
N VAL A 272 -16.30 6.41 2.41
CA VAL A 272 -17.53 7.19 2.25
C VAL A 272 -18.01 6.99 0.80
N GLY A 273 -19.20 6.39 0.64
CA GLY A 273 -19.71 6.02 -0.69
C GLY A 273 -20.19 7.24 -1.50
N ASP A 274 -20.63 7.02 -2.73
CA ASP A 274 -21.08 8.07 -3.68
C ASP A 274 -22.34 8.86 -3.22
N ALA A 275 -22.98 8.41 -2.13
CA ALA A 275 -24.05 9.12 -1.43
C ALA A 275 -23.52 10.07 -0.34
N GLY A 276 -22.22 10.06 -0.04
CA GLY A 276 -21.60 10.89 1.00
C GLY A 276 -21.79 10.39 2.43
N ILE A 277 -22.06 9.09 2.64
CA ILE A 277 -22.23 8.49 3.98
C ILE A 277 -21.31 7.29 4.22
N ARG A 278 -20.85 7.12 5.46
CA ARG A 278 -20.14 5.93 5.94
C ARG A 278 -21.00 5.18 6.95
N LEU A 279 -21.02 3.86 6.81
CA LEU A 279 -21.70 2.97 7.75
C LEU A 279 -20.70 2.35 8.73
N GLY A 280 -21.04 2.39 10.00
CA GLY A 280 -20.36 1.67 11.08
C GLY A 280 -20.99 0.32 11.37
N LYS A 281 -20.71 -0.19 12.57
CA LYS A 281 -21.34 -1.42 13.08
C LYS A 281 -22.87 -1.24 13.11
N ASN A 282 -23.60 -2.32 12.83
CA ASN A 282 -25.07 -2.35 12.79
C ASN A 282 -25.73 -1.40 11.77
N LEU A 283 -25.02 -1.00 10.71
CA LEU A 283 -25.53 -0.11 9.64
C LEU A 283 -25.88 1.30 10.13
N GLN A 284 -25.26 1.74 11.22
CA GLN A 284 -25.39 3.10 11.70
C GLN A 284 -24.53 4.06 10.89
N VAL A 285 -25.05 5.23 10.55
CA VAL A 285 -24.30 6.30 9.88
C VAL A 285 -23.29 6.88 10.87
N THR A 286 -22.01 6.70 10.60
CA THR A 286 -20.90 7.17 11.45
C THR A 286 -20.24 8.44 10.94
N GLU A 287 -20.32 8.67 9.62
CA GLU A 287 -19.74 9.85 8.98
C GLU A 287 -20.65 10.30 7.83
N ILE A 288 -20.75 11.61 7.65
CA ILE A 288 -21.42 12.24 6.51
C ILE A 288 -20.46 13.28 5.93
N LEU A 289 -20.15 13.18 4.65
CA LEU A 289 -19.38 14.19 3.94
C LEU A 289 -20.26 15.41 3.68
N PRO A 290 -19.91 16.62 4.17
CA PRO A 290 -20.71 17.82 3.96
C PRO A 290 -20.92 18.18 2.48
N SER A 291 -19.92 17.87 1.64
CA SER A 291 -19.94 18.08 0.19
C SER A 291 -20.66 16.98 -0.59
N GLY A 292 -21.02 15.87 0.06
CA GLY A 292 -21.69 14.73 -0.56
C GLY A 292 -23.22 14.89 -0.62
N PRO A 293 -23.93 14.12 -1.46
CA PRO A 293 -25.39 14.21 -1.63
C PRO A 293 -26.21 14.13 -0.32
N ALA A 294 -25.81 13.27 0.62
CA ALA A 294 -26.47 13.20 1.91
C ALA A 294 -26.17 14.41 2.79
N GLY A 295 -24.94 14.93 2.76
CA GLY A 295 -24.53 16.12 3.51
C GLY A 295 -25.25 17.38 3.06
N THR A 296 -25.31 17.61 1.73
CA THR A 296 -25.99 18.77 1.15
C THR A 296 -27.51 18.75 1.40
N SER A 297 -28.11 17.55 1.48
CA SER A 297 -29.53 17.42 1.81
C SER A 297 -29.86 17.76 3.27
N GLY A 298 -28.94 17.49 4.21
CA GLY A 298 -29.20 17.56 5.66
C GLY A 298 -30.24 16.57 6.20
N ILE A 299 -30.77 15.65 5.38
CA ILE A 299 -31.88 14.76 5.74
C ILE A 299 -31.39 13.63 6.66
N ILE A 300 -30.29 12.98 6.27
CA ILE A 300 -29.62 11.95 7.05
C ILE A 300 -28.70 12.61 8.08
N LYS A 301 -28.66 12.06 9.29
CA LYS A 301 -27.81 12.52 10.40
C LYS A 301 -26.95 11.37 10.91
N ILE A 302 -25.83 11.73 11.51
CA ILE A 302 -24.98 10.78 12.24
C ILE A 302 -25.85 10.11 13.32
N GLY A 303 -25.74 8.78 13.42
CA GLY A 303 -26.54 7.96 14.32
C GLY A 303 -27.77 7.31 13.69
N ASP A 304 -28.20 7.75 12.49
CA ASP A 304 -29.29 7.08 11.76
C ASP A 304 -28.91 5.65 11.37
N GLN A 305 -29.85 4.72 11.43
CA GLN A 305 -29.59 3.33 11.07
C GLN A 305 -30.26 2.96 9.76
N ILE A 306 -29.51 2.46 8.78
CA ILE A 306 -30.04 2.10 7.45
C ILE A 306 -30.82 0.79 7.54
N VAL A 307 -32.05 0.81 7.01
CA VAL A 307 -32.99 -0.31 6.99
C VAL A 307 -33.15 -0.86 5.58
N SER A 308 -33.19 -0.01 4.55
CA SER A 308 -33.26 -0.44 3.15
C SER A 308 -32.53 0.48 2.18
N VAL A 309 -32.10 -0.10 1.05
CA VAL A 309 -31.45 0.59 -0.07
C VAL A 309 -32.14 0.18 -1.38
N ASN A 310 -32.68 1.14 -2.13
CA ASN A 310 -33.40 0.90 -3.40
C ASN A 310 -34.44 -0.24 -3.31
N SER A 311 -35.23 -0.23 -2.23
CA SER A 311 -36.26 -1.23 -1.90
C SER A 311 -35.76 -2.58 -1.37
N ALA A 312 -34.44 -2.83 -1.32
CA ALA A 312 -33.87 -4.02 -0.69
C ALA A 312 -33.70 -3.80 0.81
N VAL A 313 -34.29 -4.66 1.65
CA VAL A 313 -34.08 -4.64 3.11
C VAL A 313 -32.67 -5.14 3.41
N VAL A 314 -31.91 -4.35 4.16
CA VAL A 314 -30.48 -4.60 4.43
C VAL A 314 -30.18 -4.91 5.88
N VAL A 315 -31.19 -4.92 6.77
CA VAL A 315 -31.00 -5.24 8.18
C VAL A 315 -30.38 -6.63 8.35
N GLY A 316 -29.30 -6.73 9.13
CA GLY A 316 -28.55 -7.97 9.33
C GLY A 316 -27.50 -8.28 8.25
N GLN A 317 -27.44 -7.51 7.17
CA GLN A 317 -26.38 -7.63 6.15
C GLN A 317 -25.06 -7.01 6.64
N PRO A 318 -23.91 -7.52 6.18
CA PRO A 318 -22.62 -6.88 6.45
C PRO A 318 -22.57 -5.44 5.93
N PRO A 319 -22.01 -4.47 6.69
CA PRO A 319 -21.92 -3.08 6.24
C PRO A 319 -21.25 -2.90 4.88
N SER A 320 -20.27 -3.74 4.54
CA SER A 320 -19.59 -3.77 3.24
C SER A 320 -20.54 -4.00 2.07
N GLN A 321 -21.47 -4.94 2.22
CA GLN A 321 -22.45 -5.29 1.19
C GLN A 321 -23.49 -4.16 1.04
N VAL A 322 -23.88 -3.55 2.15
CA VAL A 322 -24.81 -2.41 2.15
C VAL A 322 -24.14 -1.17 1.53
N GLN A 323 -22.89 -0.90 1.88
CA GLN A 323 -22.10 0.20 1.30
C GLN A 323 -21.97 0.04 -0.22
N ALA A 324 -21.81 -1.18 -0.71
CA ALA A 324 -21.77 -1.49 -2.14
C ALA A 324 -23.11 -1.26 -2.85
N LEU A 325 -24.26 -1.47 -2.18
CA LEU A 325 -25.59 -1.15 -2.73
C LEU A 325 -25.87 0.36 -2.76
N ILE A 326 -25.32 1.09 -1.79
CA ILE A 326 -25.41 2.55 -1.73
C ILE A 326 -24.57 3.16 -2.86
N SER A 327 -23.41 2.57 -3.15
CA SER A 327 -22.52 2.95 -4.24
C SER A 327 -23.09 2.49 -5.59
N GLY A 328 -22.78 3.19 -6.68
CA GLY A 328 -23.36 2.87 -7.98
C GLY A 328 -22.98 3.87 -9.06
N PRO A 329 -23.50 3.73 -10.29
CA PRO A 329 -23.16 4.63 -11.39
C PRO A 329 -23.44 6.10 -11.01
N ILE A 330 -22.45 6.97 -11.22
CA ILE A 330 -22.61 8.41 -10.99
C ILE A 330 -23.77 8.94 -11.85
N GLY A 331 -24.62 9.77 -11.26
CA GLY A 331 -25.82 10.30 -11.88
C GLY A 331 -27.08 9.44 -11.68
N SER A 332 -26.96 8.22 -11.16
CA SER A 332 -28.13 7.39 -10.81
C SER A 332 -28.70 7.75 -9.44
N GLN A 333 -29.99 7.51 -9.23
CA GLN A 333 -30.61 7.71 -7.92
C GLN A 333 -30.38 6.52 -6.97
N VAL A 334 -30.23 6.84 -5.69
CA VAL A 334 -30.25 5.89 -4.58
C VAL A 334 -31.29 6.34 -3.56
N THR A 335 -32.15 5.42 -3.13
CA THR A 335 -33.17 5.66 -2.12
C THR A 335 -32.84 4.89 -0.86
N LEU A 336 -32.72 5.58 0.26
CA LEU A 336 -32.41 5.01 1.57
C LEU A 336 -33.63 5.13 2.49
N VAL A 337 -33.98 4.04 3.15
CA VAL A 337 -34.88 4.07 4.31
C VAL A 337 -34.03 3.86 5.55
N PHE A 338 -34.18 4.73 6.53
CA PHE A 338 -33.43 4.71 7.77
C PHE A 338 -34.34 4.93 8.97
N THR A 339 -33.90 4.49 10.15
CA THR A 339 -34.62 4.72 11.40
C THR A 339 -33.85 5.73 12.26
N ARG A 340 -34.61 6.64 12.87
CA ARG A 340 -34.12 7.59 13.87
C ARG A 340 -35.09 7.53 15.05
N GLN A 341 -34.60 7.13 16.22
CA GLN A 341 -35.41 6.99 17.44
C GLN A 341 -36.67 6.13 17.21
N GLY A 342 -36.55 5.03 16.44
CA GLY A 342 -37.65 4.11 16.16
C GLY A 342 -38.59 4.54 15.04
N VAL A 343 -38.44 5.75 14.48
CA VAL A 343 -39.28 6.24 13.37
C VAL A 343 -38.56 6.03 12.03
N HIS A 344 -39.24 5.36 11.10
CA HIS A 344 -38.76 5.17 9.73
C HIS A 344 -38.89 6.45 8.89
N LYS A 345 -37.81 6.80 8.20
CA LYS A 345 -37.73 7.94 7.28
C LYS A 345 -37.12 7.47 5.96
N LYS A 346 -37.47 8.17 4.88
CA LYS A 346 -37.02 7.85 3.52
C LYS A 346 -36.37 9.08 2.90
N ALA A 347 -35.25 8.88 2.21
CA ALA A 347 -34.57 9.92 1.47
C ALA A 347 -34.00 9.36 0.16
N SER A 348 -34.03 10.18 -0.90
CA SER A 348 -33.48 9.83 -2.21
C SER A 348 -32.40 10.82 -2.60
N PHE A 349 -31.30 10.31 -3.12
CA PHE A 349 -30.12 11.08 -3.48
C PHE A 349 -29.67 10.72 -4.89
N THR A 350 -29.20 11.71 -5.63
CA THR A 350 -28.45 11.45 -6.87
C THR A 350 -27.01 11.14 -6.50
N ARG A 351 -26.53 9.95 -6.87
CA ARG A 351 -25.14 9.54 -6.67
C ARG A 351 -24.23 10.52 -7.40
N ALA A 352 -23.40 11.22 -6.66
CA ALA A 352 -22.42 12.13 -7.24
C ALA A 352 -21.04 11.51 -7.06
N LYS A 353 -20.10 11.89 -7.92
CA LYS A 353 -18.70 11.60 -7.64
C LYS A 353 -18.30 12.47 -6.45
N VAL A 354 -18.37 11.89 -5.26
CA VAL A 354 -17.86 12.55 -4.07
C VAL A 354 -16.35 12.43 -4.16
N GLY A 355 -15.69 13.52 -4.53
CA GLY A 355 -14.23 13.60 -4.43
C GLY A 355 -13.82 13.53 -2.96
N PRO A 356 -12.55 13.21 -2.65
CA PRO A 356 -11.98 13.68 -1.39
C PRO A 356 -12.13 15.20 -1.28
#